data_AF-A0A804MZU6-F1
#
_entry.id   AF-A0A804MZU6-F1
#
_cell.length_a   1.000
_cell.length_b   1.000
_cell.length_c   1.000
_cell.angle_alpha   90.00
_cell.angle_beta   90.00
_cell.angle_gamma   90.00
#
_symmetry.space_group_name_H-M   'P 1'
#
loop_
_entity.id
_entity.type
_entity.pdbx_description
1 polymer ?
#
loop_
_entity_poly.entity_id
_entity_poly.type
_entity_poly.pdbx_seq_one_letter_code
_entity_poly.pdbx_strand_id
1 'polypeptide(L)'
;TVCTSCCIFGLPWIAACKPCPTDTREACPSIGRSGNFKKFQCATDEYNDLASLFFNTNDDTIRNLYRAGTDDEFHISSILVFFIASYFLGIFSYGLALPSSLFVPVILTAAAYGRLVGMLIGSQSTLDHGLFAVLGSAALLRGSMRMTVSVCVIIL
;
A
#
# COMPACT_ATOMS: atom_id res chain seq x y z
N THR A 1 15.17 -13.51 -5.03
CA THR A 1 14.53 -14.36 -4.00
C THR A 1 15.05 -14.08 -2.60
N VAL A 2 16.36 -14.15 -2.34
CA VAL A 2 16.90 -13.85 -0.98
C VAL A 2 16.67 -12.39 -0.57
N CYS A 3 16.98 -11.43 -1.45
CA CYS A 3 16.75 -10.00 -1.15
C CYS A 3 15.28 -9.68 -0.89
N THR A 4 14.38 -10.19 -1.75
CA THR A 4 12.93 -9.96 -1.61
C THR A 4 12.40 -10.51 -0.28
N SER A 5 12.83 -11.70 0.14
CA SER A 5 12.47 -12.26 1.44
C SER A 5 13.05 -11.43 2.58
N CYS A 6 14.32 -11.05 2.53
CA CYS A 6 14.94 -10.26 3.60
C CYS A 6 14.26 -8.89 3.78
N CYS A 7 13.87 -8.23 2.67
CA CYS A 7 13.08 -7.01 2.73
C CYS A 7 11.71 -7.27 3.36
N ILE A 8 10.93 -8.23 2.86
CA ILE A 8 9.56 -8.46 3.35
C ILE A 8 9.54 -8.88 4.83
N PHE A 9 10.52 -9.65 5.30
CA PHE A 9 10.58 -10.07 6.70
C PHE A 9 11.26 -9.04 7.62
N GLY A 10 12.21 -8.26 7.13
CA GLY A 10 12.93 -7.26 7.92
C GLY A 10 12.19 -5.94 8.08
N LEU A 11 11.47 -5.49 7.04
CA LEU A 11 10.76 -4.21 7.04
C LEU A 11 9.67 -4.10 8.12
N PRO A 12 8.79 -5.10 8.35
CA PRO A 12 7.73 -5.03 9.35
C PRO A 12 8.26 -4.85 10.78
N TRP A 13 9.54 -5.20 11.01
CA TRP A 13 10.19 -5.04 12.31
C TRP A 13 10.46 -3.57 12.67
N ILE A 14 10.57 -2.69 11.67
CA ILE A 14 10.87 -1.27 11.87
C ILE A 14 9.58 -0.47 12.14
N ALA A 15 8.42 -1.00 11.74
CA ALA A 15 7.15 -0.30 11.88
C ALA A 15 6.61 -0.35 13.31
N ALA A 16 6.10 0.79 13.76
CA ALA A 16 5.50 0.95 15.07
C ALA A 16 4.10 0.32 15.11
N CYS A 17 3.75 -0.25 16.26
CA CYS A 17 2.40 -0.69 16.56
C CYS A 17 1.49 0.52 16.80
N LYS A 18 0.26 0.48 16.27
CA LYS A 18 -0.79 1.46 16.52
C LYS A 18 -1.98 0.80 17.20
N PRO A 19 -2.68 1.53 18.10
CA PRO A 19 -3.94 1.06 18.67
C PRO A 19 -5.01 0.98 17.58
N CYS A 20 -5.82 -0.07 17.63
CA CYS A 20 -6.93 -0.26 16.70
C CYS A 20 -7.93 0.92 16.77
N PRO A 21 -8.30 1.54 15.63
CA PRO A 21 -9.33 2.58 15.62
C PRO A 21 -10.70 1.98 16.00
N THR A 22 -11.41 2.62 16.93
CA THR A 22 -12.72 2.15 17.44
C THR A 22 -13.84 2.23 16.41
N ASP A 23 -13.68 3.01 15.34
CA ASP A 23 -14.73 3.26 14.32
C ASP A 23 -14.61 2.38 13.07
N THR A 24 -13.83 1.31 13.13
CA THR A 24 -13.73 0.37 12.01
C THR A 24 -14.81 -0.70 12.12
N ARG A 25 -15.61 -0.89 11.06
CA ARG A 25 -16.58 -2.00 10.93
C ARG A 25 -15.93 -3.38 10.91
N GLU A 26 -14.61 -3.42 10.76
CA GLU A 26 -13.84 -4.64 10.61
C GLU A 26 -13.17 -5.01 11.94
N ALA A 27 -13.06 -6.31 12.21
CA ALA A 27 -12.38 -6.78 13.40
C ALA A 27 -10.90 -6.37 13.35
N CYS A 28 -10.48 -5.52 14.30
CA CYS A 28 -9.09 -5.16 14.52
C CYS A 28 -8.64 -5.72 15.89
N PRO A 29 -7.57 -6.53 15.94
CA PRO A 29 -6.81 -7.09 14.81
C PRO A 29 -7.57 -8.20 14.08
N SER A 30 -7.35 -8.30 12.76
CA SER A 30 -7.89 -9.38 11.93
C SER A 30 -7.36 -10.73 12.42
N ILE A 31 -8.26 -11.58 12.90
CA ILE A 31 -7.96 -12.96 13.27
C ILE A 31 -7.99 -13.80 12.00
N GLY A 32 -6.81 -14.07 11.43
CA GLY A 32 -6.64 -14.93 10.24
C GLY A 32 -6.33 -14.18 8.95
N ARG A 33 -6.71 -14.76 7.80
CA ARG A 33 -6.42 -14.17 6.47
C ARG A 33 -7.33 -13.00 6.13
N SER A 34 -8.58 -13.01 6.62
CA SER A 34 -9.61 -12.04 6.25
C SER A 34 -9.63 -10.82 7.19
N GLY A 35 -9.32 -9.65 6.63
CA GLY A 35 -9.36 -8.35 7.33
C GLY A 35 -8.10 -7.54 7.09
N ASN A 36 -8.26 -6.21 7.04
CA ASN A 36 -7.21 -5.30 6.59
C ASN A 36 -6.11 -5.09 7.64
N PHE A 37 -6.42 -5.22 8.94
CA PHE A 37 -5.48 -4.91 10.03
C PHE A 37 -4.76 -6.15 10.55
N LYS A 38 -3.47 -6.30 10.24
CA LYS A 38 -2.65 -7.44 10.70
C LYS A 38 -1.89 -7.11 11.98
N LYS A 39 -1.99 -8.03 12.95
CA LYS A 39 -1.16 -8.03 14.16
C LYS A 39 0.19 -8.67 13.84
N PHE A 40 1.26 -7.87 13.88
CA PHE A 40 2.63 -8.36 13.73
C PHE A 40 3.50 -7.80 14.84
N GLN A 41 3.90 -8.65 15.79
CA GLN A 41 4.72 -8.29 16.97
C GLN A 41 4.14 -7.12 17.80
N CYS A 42 2.81 -7.00 17.86
CA CYS A 42 2.11 -5.98 18.64
C CYS A 42 1.26 -6.61 19.75
N ALA A 43 0.74 -5.78 20.67
CA ALA A 43 -0.23 -6.22 21.67
C ALA A 43 -1.55 -6.67 21.02
N THR A 44 -2.46 -7.26 21.80
CA THR A 44 -3.72 -7.83 21.25
C THR A 44 -4.70 -6.79 20.72
N ASP A 45 -4.63 -5.54 21.17
CA ASP A 45 -5.49 -4.44 20.69
C ASP A 45 -4.73 -3.46 19.77
N GLU A 46 -3.59 -3.90 19.25
CA GLU A 46 -2.74 -3.11 18.36
C GLU A 46 -2.48 -3.84 17.05
N TYR A 47 -2.36 -3.06 15.98
CA TYR A 47 -2.00 -3.54 14.65
C TYR A 47 -0.73 -2.87 14.16
N ASN A 48 -0.09 -3.50 13.19
CA ASN A 48 1.06 -2.92 12.50
C ASN A 48 0.62 -2.55 11.08
N ASP A 49 0.70 -1.25 10.77
CA ASP A 49 0.23 -0.69 9.51
C ASP A 49 1.07 -1.19 8.32
N LEU A 50 2.37 -1.30 8.49
CA LEU A 50 3.29 -1.84 7.47
C LEU A 50 3.07 -3.33 7.24
N ALA A 51 2.84 -4.10 8.30
CA ALA A 51 2.50 -5.52 8.20
C ALA A 51 1.18 -5.72 7.45
N SER A 52 0.22 -4.83 7.67
CA SER A 52 -1.06 -4.82 6.95
C SER A 52 -0.85 -4.58 5.45
N LEU A 53 0.06 -3.67 5.06
CA LEU A 53 0.38 -3.42 3.64
C LEU A 53 1.08 -4.61 2.96
N PHE A 54 2.02 -5.28 3.65
CA PHE A 54 2.82 -6.37 3.07
C PHE A 54 2.16 -7.76 3.13
N PHE A 55 1.43 -8.07 4.20
CA PHE A 55 0.87 -9.42 4.40
C PHE A 55 -0.57 -9.57 3.92
N ASN A 56 -1.24 -8.48 3.56
CA ASN A 56 -2.51 -8.57 2.85
C ASN A 56 -2.32 -8.99 1.39
N THR A 57 -3.41 -9.42 0.77
CA THR A 57 -3.40 -9.65 -0.66
C THR A 57 -3.24 -8.30 -1.38
N ASN A 58 -2.62 -8.29 -2.56
CA ASN A 58 -2.44 -7.04 -3.30
C ASN A 58 -3.78 -6.33 -3.57
N ASP A 59 -4.86 -7.08 -3.78
CA ASP A 59 -6.21 -6.55 -4.00
C ASP A 59 -6.73 -5.82 -2.75
N ASP A 60 -6.65 -6.48 -1.58
CA ASP A 60 -7.02 -5.88 -0.31
C ASP A 60 -6.15 -4.64 -0.01
N THR A 61 -4.84 -4.72 -0.26
CA THR A 61 -3.91 -3.60 -0.06
C THR A 61 -4.26 -2.42 -0.96
N ILE A 62 -4.54 -2.64 -2.25
CA ILE A 62 -4.96 -1.58 -3.18
C ILE A 62 -6.28 -0.96 -2.71
N ARG A 63 -7.26 -1.80 -2.38
CA ARG A 63 -8.56 -1.35 -1.89
C ARG A 63 -8.42 -0.52 -0.62
N ASN A 64 -7.55 -0.95 0.28
CA ASN A 64 -7.24 -0.27 1.53
C ASN A 64 -6.51 1.07 1.30
N LEU A 65 -5.59 1.14 0.33
CA LEU A 65 -4.93 2.39 -0.07
C LEU A 65 -5.90 3.40 -0.70
N TYR A 66 -6.92 2.92 -1.41
CA TYR A 66 -7.95 3.77 -2.03
C TYR A 66 -9.06 4.21 -1.07
N ARG A 67 -9.14 3.63 0.13
CA ARG A 67 -10.14 4.05 1.12
C ARG A 67 -9.88 5.50 1.56
N ALA A 68 -10.88 6.34 1.35
CA ALA A 68 -10.97 7.68 1.90
C ALA A 68 -11.14 7.64 3.43
N GLY A 69 -10.67 8.69 4.13
CA GLY A 69 -10.77 8.79 5.60
C GLY A 69 -9.82 7.92 6.42
N THR A 70 -8.82 7.28 5.81
CA THR A 70 -7.83 6.42 6.51
C THR A 70 -6.57 7.18 6.94
N ASP A 71 -6.68 8.49 7.11
CA ASP A 71 -5.56 9.43 7.27
C ASP A 71 -4.75 9.13 8.54
N ASP A 72 -5.45 8.79 9.62
CA ASP A 72 -4.85 8.37 10.89
C ASP A 72 -4.48 6.88 10.93
N GLU A 73 -4.91 6.07 9.96
CA GLU A 73 -4.65 4.63 9.97
C GLU A 73 -3.22 4.28 9.51
N PHE A 74 -2.68 5.00 8.52
CA PHE A 74 -1.37 4.69 7.93
C PHE A 74 -0.38 5.82 8.13
N HIS A 75 0.76 5.52 8.75
CA HIS A 75 1.80 6.52 8.97
C HIS A 75 2.57 6.82 7.67
N ILE A 76 3.01 8.07 7.50
CA ILE A 76 3.78 8.48 6.30
C ILE A 76 5.04 7.64 6.13
N SER A 77 5.70 7.28 7.24
CA SER A 77 6.89 6.43 7.25
C SER A 77 6.60 5.04 6.70
N SER A 78 5.48 4.42 7.09
CA SER A 78 5.13 3.06 6.67
C SER A 78 4.77 3.03 5.18
N ILE A 79 4.01 4.01 4.70
CA ILE A 79 3.71 4.17 3.26
C ILE A 79 4.99 4.39 2.45
N LEU A 80 5.89 5.24 2.94
CA LEU A 80 7.17 5.52 2.29
C LEU A 80 8.04 4.26 2.21
N VAL A 81 8.18 3.54 3.32
CA VAL A 81 8.95 2.29 3.38
C VAL A 81 8.36 1.24 2.44
N PHE A 82 7.04 1.10 2.40
CA PHE A 82 6.34 0.22 1.47
C PHE A 82 6.56 0.61 0.00
N PHE A 83 6.48 1.91 -0.32
CA PHE A 83 6.75 2.43 -1.66
C PHE A 83 8.18 2.13 -2.11
N ILE A 84 9.17 2.47 -1.29
CA ILE A 84 10.59 2.25 -1.58
C ILE A 84 10.85 0.76 -1.81
N ALA A 85 10.37 -0.10 -0.91
CA ALA A 85 10.53 -1.53 -1.05
C ALA A 85 9.90 -2.03 -2.34
N SER A 86 8.62 -1.73 -2.57
CA SER A 86 7.89 -2.21 -3.75
C SER A 86 8.50 -1.69 -5.06
N TYR A 87 9.05 -0.46 -5.05
CA TYR A 87 9.80 0.11 -6.16
C TYR A 87 11.09 -0.64 -6.46
N PHE A 88 11.93 -0.89 -5.45
CA PHE A 88 13.16 -1.68 -5.62
C PHE A 88 12.86 -3.12 -6.03
N LEU A 89 11.87 -3.77 -5.39
CA LEU A 89 11.41 -5.10 -5.78
C LEU A 89 10.92 -5.13 -7.22
N GLY A 90 10.24 -4.06 -7.67
CA GLY A 90 9.81 -3.88 -9.06
C GLY A 90 10.99 -3.81 -10.02
N ILE A 91 12.01 -3.01 -9.72
CA ILE A 91 13.24 -2.90 -10.54
C ILE A 91 13.96 -4.25 -10.62
N PHE A 92 14.16 -4.91 -9.48
CA PHE A 92 14.78 -6.23 -9.44
C PHE A 92 13.97 -7.26 -10.25
N SER A 93 12.63 -7.20 -10.19
CA SER A 93 11.77 -8.09 -10.96
C SER A 93 11.80 -7.78 -12.46
N TYR A 94 11.96 -6.52 -12.87
CA TYR A 94 12.10 -6.14 -14.28
C TYR A 94 13.40 -6.64 -14.89
N GLY A 95 14.48 -6.69 -14.10
CA GLY A 95 15.78 -7.22 -14.53
C GLY A 95 15.79 -8.74 -14.71
N LEU A 96 14.90 -9.44 -14.02
CA LEU A 96 14.66 -10.86 -14.25
C LEU A 96 13.74 -10.94 -15.48
N ALA A 97 14.23 -11.40 -16.62
CA ALA A 97 13.54 -11.46 -17.91
C ALA A 97 12.33 -12.44 -17.93
N LEU A 98 11.47 -12.39 -16.92
CA LEU A 98 10.26 -13.16 -16.78
C LEU A 98 9.11 -12.37 -17.43
N PRO A 99 8.33 -12.98 -18.35
CA PRO A 99 7.15 -12.38 -18.95
C PRO A 99 5.96 -12.39 -17.97
N SER A 100 6.18 -11.96 -16.73
CA SER A 100 5.10 -11.76 -15.76
C SER A 100 4.51 -10.37 -15.95
N SER A 101 3.19 -10.29 -16.08
CA SER A 101 2.47 -9.01 -16.05
C SER A 101 2.72 -8.34 -14.70
N LEU A 102 3.55 -7.29 -14.68
CA LEU A 102 3.84 -6.47 -13.49
C LEU A 102 2.72 -5.47 -13.20
N PHE A 103 1.52 -5.71 -13.75
CA PHE A 103 0.38 -4.81 -13.65
C PHE A 103 0.01 -4.50 -12.19
N VAL A 104 -0.25 -5.54 -11.39
CA VAL A 104 -0.68 -5.38 -10.00
C VAL A 104 0.40 -4.74 -9.12
N PRO A 105 1.69 -5.17 -9.14
CA PRO A 105 2.75 -4.49 -8.42
C PRO A 105 2.86 -3.00 -8.75
N VAL A 106 2.69 -2.64 -10.04
CA VAL A 106 2.77 -1.24 -10.45
C VAL A 106 1.58 -0.43 -9.96
N ILE A 107 0.35 -0.95 -10.02
CA ILE A 107 -0.82 -0.29 -9.40
C ILE A 107 -0.54 -0.04 -7.93
N LEU A 108 -0.08 -1.04 -7.20
CA LEU A 108 0.14 -0.96 -5.77
C LEU A 108 1.26 0.03 -5.40
N THR A 109 2.38 0.03 -6.15
CA THR A 109 3.41 1.08 -5.99
C THR A 109 2.88 2.48 -6.31
N ALA A 110 2.02 2.60 -7.31
CA ALA A 110 1.49 3.87 -7.76
C ALA A 110 0.40 4.41 -6.81
N ALA A 111 -0.39 3.52 -6.21
CA ALA A 111 -1.35 3.84 -5.16
C ALA A 111 -0.62 4.34 -3.91
N ALA A 112 0.44 3.64 -3.50
CA ALA A 112 1.29 4.06 -2.39
C ALA A 112 1.95 5.41 -2.67
N TYR A 113 2.46 5.61 -3.89
CA TYR A 113 3.03 6.89 -4.31
C TYR A 113 2.01 8.03 -4.33
N GLY A 114 0.83 7.80 -4.91
CA GLY A 114 -0.25 8.79 -4.94
C GLY A 114 -0.69 9.19 -3.54
N ARG A 115 -0.83 8.21 -2.65
CA ARG A 115 -1.16 8.46 -1.23
C ARG A 115 -0.04 9.24 -0.53
N LEU A 116 1.22 8.89 -0.76
CA LEU A 116 2.39 9.60 -0.21
C LEU A 116 2.38 11.08 -0.64
N VAL A 117 2.13 11.36 -1.92
CA VAL A 117 2.01 12.73 -2.43
C VAL A 117 0.81 13.44 -1.80
N GLY A 118 -0.33 12.76 -1.66
CA GLY A 118 -1.50 13.28 -0.94
C GLY A 118 -1.16 13.67 0.51
N MET A 119 -0.38 12.84 1.22
CA MET A 119 0.01 13.11 2.62
C MET A 119 0.97 14.30 2.73
N LEU A 120 1.87 14.46 1.77
CA LEU A 120 2.78 15.60 1.71
C LEU A 120 2.05 16.90 1.38
N ILE A 121 1.03 16.84 0.52
CA ILE A 121 0.21 18.00 0.14
C ILE A 121 -0.88 18.28 1.18
N GLY A 122 -1.28 17.30 2.00
CA GLY A 122 -2.42 17.35 2.93
C GLY A 122 -2.44 18.55 3.88
N SER A 123 -1.29 19.14 4.20
CA SER A 123 -1.23 20.42 4.93
C SER A 123 -1.95 21.57 4.20
N GLN A 124 -2.10 21.48 2.88
CA GLN A 124 -2.64 22.50 2.00
C GLN A 124 -3.98 22.09 1.35
N SER A 125 -4.37 20.82 1.42
CA SER A 125 -5.51 20.29 0.66
C SER A 125 -6.44 19.46 1.54
N THR A 126 -7.73 19.78 1.53
CA THR A 126 -8.81 19.06 2.23
C THR A 126 -9.27 17.79 1.48
N LEU A 127 -8.47 17.30 0.54
CA LEU A 127 -8.82 16.15 -0.30
C LEU A 127 -8.39 14.86 0.38
N ASP A 128 -9.25 13.85 0.33
CA ASP A 128 -8.93 12.52 0.85
C ASP A 128 -7.66 11.94 0.22
N HIS A 129 -6.80 11.39 1.05
CA HIS A 129 -5.57 10.72 0.62
C HIS A 129 -5.84 9.53 -0.31
N GLY A 130 -6.98 8.86 -0.14
CA GLY A 130 -7.45 7.78 -1.03
C GLY A 130 -7.70 8.25 -2.46
N LEU A 131 -8.23 9.46 -2.66
CA LEU A 131 -8.43 10.02 -4.00
C LEU A 131 -7.09 10.31 -4.69
N PHE A 132 -6.12 10.83 -3.94
CA PHE A 132 -4.75 10.99 -4.44
C PHE A 132 -4.10 9.65 -4.79
N ALA A 133 -4.39 8.57 -4.06
CA ALA A 133 -3.92 7.23 -4.36
C ALA A 133 -4.48 6.70 -5.70
N VAL A 134 -5.79 6.88 -5.93
CA VAL A 134 -6.45 6.52 -7.20
C VAL A 134 -5.88 7.33 -8.35
N LEU A 135 -5.75 8.65 -8.19
CA LEU A 135 -5.20 9.55 -9.20
C LEU A 135 -3.74 9.21 -9.53
N GLY A 136 -2.91 8.94 -8.51
CA GLY A 136 -1.52 8.52 -8.68
C GLY A 136 -1.40 7.21 -9.44
N SER A 137 -2.30 6.27 -9.17
CA SER A 137 -2.41 5.01 -9.91
C SER A 137 -2.77 5.24 -11.37
N ALA A 138 -3.82 6.01 -11.63
CA ALA A 138 -4.22 6.35 -12.99
C ALA A 138 -3.10 7.08 -13.78
N ALA A 139 -2.38 8.00 -13.12
CA ALA A 139 -1.30 8.76 -13.73
C ALA A 139 -0.09 7.88 -14.09
N LEU A 140 0.41 7.06 -13.16
CA LEU A 140 1.57 6.19 -13.43
C LEU A 140 1.23 5.04 -14.36
N LEU A 141 0.01 4.48 -14.31
CA LEU A 141 -0.37 3.43 -15.25
C LEU A 141 -0.41 3.91 -16.69
N ARG A 142 -0.85 5.16 -16.93
CA ARG A 142 -0.82 5.78 -18.27
C ARG A 142 0.61 6.07 -18.75
N GLY A 143 1.51 6.39 -17.82
CA GLY A 143 2.89 6.77 -18.14
C GLY A 143 3.85 5.58 -18.31
N SER A 144 3.87 4.67 -17.34
CA SER A 144 4.84 3.57 -17.25
C SER A 144 4.49 2.41 -18.16
N MET A 145 3.22 2.03 -18.17
CA MET A 145 2.73 1.02 -19.10
C MET A 145 2.04 1.79 -20.20
N ARG A 146 2.36 1.58 -21.48
CA ARG A 146 1.51 2.07 -22.58
C ARG A 146 0.19 1.30 -22.62
N MET A 147 -0.36 0.95 -21.45
CA MET A 147 -1.61 0.28 -21.23
C MET A 147 -2.74 1.20 -21.65
N THR A 148 -3.79 0.56 -22.15
CA THR A 148 -4.94 1.22 -22.74
C THR A 148 -5.64 2.13 -21.73
N VAL A 149 -6.15 3.25 -22.24
CA VAL A 149 -6.96 4.24 -21.51
C VAL A 149 -8.11 3.57 -20.73
N SER A 150 -8.60 2.43 -21.22
CA SER A 150 -9.60 1.59 -20.56
C SER A 150 -9.28 1.27 -19.10
N VAL A 151 -8.03 0.94 -18.78
CA VAL A 151 -7.65 0.60 -17.39
C VAL A 151 -7.72 1.82 -16.49
N CYS A 152 -7.31 2.99 -16.99
CA CYS A 152 -7.41 4.23 -16.22
C CYS A 152 -8.88 4.55 -15.90
N VAL A 153 -9.79 4.31 -16.84
CA VAL A 153 -11.24 4.52 -16.64
C VAL A 153 -11.84 3.52 -15.65
N ILE A 154 -11.31 2.29 -15.56
CA ILE A 154 -11.80 1.27 -14.61
C ILE A 154 -11.36 1.59 -13.17
N ILE A 155 -10.22 2.25 -13.00
CA ILE A 155 -9.65 2.57 -11.69
C ILE A 155 -10.26 3.86 -11.10
N LEU A 156 -10.63 4.81 -11.96
CA LEU A 156 -11.33 6.04 -11.58
C LEU A 156 -12.79 5.75 -11.20
#